data_AF-Q5HLN3-F1
#
_entry.id   AF-Q5HLN3-F1
#
_cell.length_a   1.000
_cell.length_b   1.000
_cell.length_c   1.000
_cell.angle_alpha   90.00
_cell.angle_beta   90.00
_cell.angle_gamma   90.00
#
_symmetry.space_group_name_H-M   'P 1'
#
loop_
_entity.id
_entity.type
_entity.pdbx_description
1 polymer ?
#
loop_
_entity_poly.entity_id
_entity_poly.type
_entity_poly.pdbx_seq_one_letter_code
_entity_poly.pdbx_strand_id
1 'polypeptide(L)'
;MNLAWKEIKFYKFRFILIMFIIFLMAIMVLFISGLAQGLARENISIFDQIKGNQFVVQKMKEPQLEKSILSRSKQDNISKIIDEKPFKMAGKTFKINGNEENVMAINSVKNHQPNLKSGHYPKNGNQIAINEKLTAEGLYLDDKVKVKGDDTTYKVVGILKNTMYSHSNIVMMDQSKIEQSSNVATFYVTNQLSKSDKNKINHIKGVQTATTDNITSNIASYKAEQTPLDMMIISLYIITAIVLSAFFYVMTIQKTSEIGILKAIGITTKHLLTSLILQISMITFIGVAIAEVVILLISQILPVSMPFHIDMHNIIIVLVIFMIVGLIGTSLSFIKLIKIDPIEAIGGGQ
;
A
#
# COMPACT_ATOMS: atom_id res chain seq x y z
N MET A 1 -20.83 -30.98 10.86
CA MET A 1 -19.60 -30.98 10.05
C MET A 1 -19.60 -32.05 8.95
N ASN A 2 -20.03 -33.29 9.24
CA ASN A 2 -20.00 -34.39 8.24
C ASN A 2 -20.80 -34.13 6.95
N LEU A 3 -21.92 -33.41 6.98
CA LEU A 3 -22.71 -33.10 5.79
C LEU A 3 -21.95 -32.18 4.82
N ALA A 4 -21.54 -30.99 5.28
CA ALA A 4 -20.80 -30.02 4.47
C ALA A 4 -19.56 -30.62 3.77
N TRP A 5 -18.74 -31.39 4.50
CA TRP A 5 -17.53 -32.01 3.93
C TRP A 5 -17.85 -33.10 2.91
N LYS A 6 -18.82 -33.98 3.20
CA LYS A 6 -19.26 -35.02 2.26
C LYS A 6 -19.81 -34.40 0.98
N GLU A 7 -20.50 -33.29 1.09
CA GLU A 7 -21.10 -32.60 -0.04
C GLU A 7 -20.05 -31.95 -0.95
N ILE A 8 -19.06 -31.25 -0.38
CA ILE A 8 -17.90 -30.72 -1.13
C ILE A 8 -17.21 -31.86 -1.90
N LYS A 9 -17.07 -33.02 -1.27
CA LYS A 9 -16.46 -34.20 -1.89
C LYS A 9 -17.32 -34.84 -2.98
N PHE A 10 -18.65 -34.70 -2.93
CA PHE A 10 -19.55 -35.26 -3.94
C PHE A 10 -19.66 -34.34 -5.17
N TYR A 11 -19.98 -33.06 -4.99
CA TYR A 11 -20.14 -32.09 -6.08
C TYR A 11 -18.85 -31.31 -6.40
N LYS A 12 -17.72 -32.04 -6.55
CA LYS A 12 -16.38 -31.44 -6.63
C LYS A 12 -16.25 -30.33 -7.67
N PHE A 13 -16.73 -30.57 -8.90
CA PHE A 13 -16.56 -29.62 -10.01
C PHE A 13 -17.23 -28.27 -9.75
N ARG A 14 -18.46 -28.29 -9.24
CA ARG A 14 -19.21 -27.08 -8.90
C ARG A 14 -18.52 -26.26 -7.82
N PHE A 15 -18.04 -26.93 -6.76
CA PHE A 15 -17.32 -26.26 -5.67
C PHE A 15 -15.96 -25.74 -6.10
N ILE A 16 -15.24 -26.47 -6.96
CA ILE A 16 -13.98 -26.00 -7.56
C ILE A 16 -14.23 -24.74 -8.40
N LEU A 17 -15.27 -24.70 -9.23
CA LEU A 17 -15.60 -23.51 -10.01
C LEU A 17 -15.89 -22.29 -9.14
N ILE A 18 -16.66 -22.47 -8.07
CA ILE A 18 -17.01 -21.34 -7.18
C ILE A 18 -15.79 -20.89 -6.37
N MET A 19 -14.99 -21.83 -5.88
CA MET A 19 -13.72 -21.53 -5.24
C MET A 19 -12.78 -20.78 -6.19
N PHE A 20 -12.75 -21.17 -7.47
CA PHE A 20 -11.95 -20.52 -8.50
C PHE A 20 -12.44 -19.09 -8.77
N ILE A 21 -13.75 -18.85 -8.80
CA ILE A 21 -14.32 -17.50 -8.93
C ILE A 21 -13.94 -16.64 -7.72
N ILE A 22 -14.08 -17.17 -6.50
CA ILE A 22 -13.69 -16.47 -5.27
C ILE A 22 -12.19 -16.14 -5.31
N PHE A 23 -11.36 -17.11 -5.71
CA PHE A 23 -9.93 -16.92 -5.91
C PHE A 23 -9.63 -15.81 -6.92
N LEU A 24 -10.26 -15.83 -8.10
CA LEU A 24 -10.07 -14.81 -9.14
C LEU A 24 -10.50 -13.43 -8.69
N MET A 25 -11.61 -13.34 -7.95
CA MET A 25 -12.06 -12.06 -7.39
C MET A 25 -11.11 -11.55 -6.33
N ALA A 26 -10.70 -12.41 -5.39
CA ALA A 26 -9.78 -12.04 -4.32
C ALA A 26 -8.42 -11.61 -4.87
N ILE A 27 -7.86 -12.35 -5.84
CA ILE A 27 -6.57 -11.99 -6.46
C ILE A 27 -6.69 -10.68 -7.24
N MET A 28 -7.80 -10.41 -7.94
CA MET A 28 -8.01 -9.12 -8.61
C MET A 28 -8.10 -7.96 -7.61
N VAL A 29 -8.89 -8.11 -6.54
CA VAL A 29 -9.03 -7.09 -5.50
C VAL A 29 -7.67 -6.82 -4.85
N LEU A 30 -6.94 -7.88 -4.47
CA LEU A 30 -5.60 -7.76 -3.90
C LEU A 30 -4.64 -7.12 -4.90
N PHE A 31 -4.62 -7.54 -6.16
CA PHE A 31 -3.68 -7.00 -7.14
C PHE A 31 -3.90 -5.51 -7.41
N ILE A 32 -5.15 -5.09 -7.61
CA ILE A 32 -5.49 -3.68 -7.82
C ILE A 32 -5.24 -2.86 -6.56
N SER A 33 -5.58 -3.38 -5.38
CA SER A 33 -5.28 -2.72 -4.11
C SER A 33 -3.77 -2.57 -3.89
N GLY A 34 -2.99 -3.57 -4.30
CA GLY A 34 -1.53 -3.54 -4.20
C GLY A 34 -0.88 -2.52 -5.12
N LEU A 35 -1.43 -2.35 -6.32
CA LEU A 35 -1.02 -1.28 -7.24
C LEU A 35 -1.38 0.11 -6.70
N ALA A 36 -2.61 0.27 -6.21
CA ALA A 36 -3.06 1.52 -5.61
C ALA A 36 -2.18 1.93 -4.42
N GLN A 37 -1.86 1.00 -3.53
CA GLN A 37 -0.95 1.26 -2.42
C GLN A 37 0.49 1.49 -2.83
N GLY A 38 0.96 0.77 -3.84
CA GLY A 38 2.30 1.00 -4.38
C GLY A 38 2.44 2.41 -4.94
N LEU A 39 1.45 2.91 -5.69
CA LEU A 39 1.41 4.27 -6.22
C LEU A 39 1.36 5.31 -5.09
N ALA A 40 0.49 5.08 -4.09
CA ALA A 40 0.44 5.93 -2.90
C ALA A 40 1.83 5.99 -2.21
N ARG A 41 2.52 4.86 -2.07
CA ARG A 41 3.89 4.81 -1.50
C ARG A 41 4.94 5.52 -2.35
N GLU A 42 4.85 5.54 -3.68
CA GLU A 42 5.83 6.29 -4.50
C GLU A 42 5.80 7.80 -4.21
N ASN A 43 4.68 8.31 -3.71
CA ASN A 43 4.58 9.69 -3.28
C ASN A 43 5.21 9.95 -1.91
N ILE A 44 5.12 9.00 -0.98
CA ILE A 44 5.38 9.25 0.45
C ILE A 44 6.38 8.29 1.11
N SER A 45 6.98 7.36 0.38
CA SER A 45 7.82 6.30 0.96
C SER A 45 9.07 6.83 1.67
N ILE A 46 9.57 8.03 1.33
CA ILE A 46 10.64 8.68 2.09
C ILE A 46 10.28 8.83 3.59
N PHE A 47 9.01 9.05 3.92
CA PHE A 47 8.54 9.21 5.30
C PHE A 47 8.53 7.90 6.08
N ASP A 48 8.41 6.76 5.40
CA ASP A 48 8.55 5.43 6.00
C ASP A 48 10.02 5.08 6.28
N GLN A 49 10.96 5.69 5.54
CA GLN A 49 12.39 5.39 5.63
C GLN A 49 13.16 6.36 6.52
N ILE A 50 12.79 7.63 6.51
CA ILE A 50 13.38 8.64 7.38
C ILE A 50 12.88 8.41 8.81
N LYS A 51 13.80 8.36 9.77
CA LYS A 51 13.49 8.11 11.18
C LYS A 51 12.97 9.37 11.89
N GLY A 52 11.75 9.80 11.60
CA GLY A 52 11.11 10.95 12.24
C GLY A 52 9.67 11.17 11.80
N ASN A 53 8.86 11.77 12.67
CA ASN A 53 7.41 11.95 12.45
C ASN A 53 6.94 13.42 12.53
N GLN A 54 7.88 14.33 12.78
CA GLN A 54 7.65 15.76 12.86
C GLN A 54 8.70 16.51 12.03
N PHE A 55 8.24 17.60 11.43
CA PHE A 55 9.01 18.40 10.50
C PHE A 55 8.99 19.86 10.94
N VAL A 56 10.12 20.55 10.79
CA VAL A 56 10.20 22.00 10.90
C VAL A 56 10.40 22.58 9.52
N VAL A 57 9.45 23.40 9.09
CA VAL A 57 9.37 23.93 7.73
C VAL A 57 9.06 25.43 7.76
N GLN A 58 9.21 26.09 6.61
CA GLN A 58 8.71 27.45 6.43
C GLN A 58 7.19 27.50 6.67
N LYS A 59 6.72 28.57 7.31
CA LYS A 59 5.29 28.79 7.54
C LYS A 59 4.55 28.94 6.22
N MET A 60 3.62 28.03 5.94
CA MET A 60 2.78 27.96 4.74
C MET A 60 1.40 27.44 5.14
N LYS A 61 0.35 27.86 4.41
CA LYS A 61 -1.01 27.37 4.64
C LYS A 61 -1.10 25.85 4.43
N GLU A 62 -0.46 25.37 3.35
CA GLU A 62 -0.33 23.96 2.99
C GLU A 62 1.17 23.63 2.99
N PRO A 63 1.73 23.13 4.11
CA PRO A 63 3.17 22.89 4.21
C PRO A 63 3.65 21.79 3.27
N GLN A 64 4.66 22.13 2.47
CA GLN A 64 5.29 21.28 1.45
C GLN A 64 6.80 21.28 1.66
N LEU A 65 7.47 20.13 1.68
CA LEU A 65 8.90 20.07 2.00
C LEU A 65 9.72 20.75 0.91
N GLU A 66 9.43 20.46 -0.35
CA GLU A 66 10.08 20.96 -1.56
C GLU A 66 9.92 22.48 -1.79
N LYS A 67 8.96 23.11 -1.10
CA LYS A 67 8.77 24.58 -1.14
C LYS A 67 9.30 25.29 0.10
N SER A 68 9.72 24.57 1.13
CA SER A 68 10.21 25.16 2.37
C SER A 68 11.59 25.78 2.15
N ILE A 69 11.73 27.11 2.26
CA ILE A 69 13.01 27.80 2.19
C ILE A 69 13.27 28.54 3.50
N LEU A 70 14.18 28.00 4.30
CA LEU A 70 14.58 28.57 5.58
C LEU A 70 15.88 29.37 5.40
N SER A 71 15.86 30.68 5.71
CA SER A 71 17.08 31.51 5.68
C SER A 71 18.12 31.02 6.69
N ARG A 72 19.40 31.39 6.50
CA ARG A 72 20.49 30.92 7.38
C ARG A 72 20.27 31.30 8.85
N SER A 73 19.85 32.54 9.11
CA SER A 73 19.49 33.00 10.47
C SER A 73 18.39 32.14 11.11
N LYS A 74 17.37 31.71 10.35
CA LYS A 74 16.33 30.81 10.87
C LYS A 74 16.90 29.40 11.14
N GLN A 75 17.75 28.88 10.25
CA GLN A 75 18.40 27.60 10.44
C GLN A 75 19.25 27.57 11.71
N ASP A 76 20.02 28.64 11.98
CA ASP A 76 20.85 28.74 13.19
C ASP A 76 19.99 28.77 14.46
N ASN A 77 18.85 29.46 14.44
CA ASN A 77 17.90 29.48 15.57
C ASN A 77 17.22 28.13 15.81
N ILE A 78 16.84 27.43 14.73
CA ILE A 78 16.22 26.10 14.83
C ILE A 78 17.24 25.09 15.35
N SER A 79 18.46 25.07 14.79
CA SER A 79 19.52 24.12 15.16
C SER A 79 19.87 24.21 16.64
N LYS A 80 19.83 25.41 17.25
CA LYS A 80 20.03 25.60 18.70
C LYS A 80 18.96 24.94 19.57
N ILE A 81 17.77 24.69 19.04
CA ILE A 81 16.64 24.11 19.78
C ILE A 81 16.63 22.58 19.64
N ILE A 82 16.86 22.07 18.43
CA ILE A 82 16.69 20.64 18.12
C ILE A 82 18.01 19.86 18.04
N ASP A 83 19.15 20.53 18.00
CA ASP A 83 20.50 19.94 17.87
C ASP A 83 20.66 18.98 16.67
N GLU A 84 19.99 19.30 15.57
CA GLU A 84 20.03 18.53 14.32
C GLU A 84 20.44 19.42 13.15
N LYS A 85 21.01 18.79 12.11
CA LYS A 85 21.29 19.47 10.84
C LYS A 85 20.05 19.49 9.95
N PRO A 86 19.87 20.54 9.11
CA PRO A 86 18.77 20.56 8.17
C PRO A 86 18.96 19.52 7.06
N PHE A 87 17.85 18.98 6.59
CA PHE A 87 17.80 18.43 5.26
C PHE A 87 17.79 19.55 4.21
N LYS A 88 18.53 19.33 3.14
CA LYS A 88 18.52 20.10 1.90
C LYS A 88 17.98 19.21 0.80
N MET A 89 17.06 19.73 0.00
CA MET A 89 16.40 18.97 -1.04
C MET A 89 16.25 19.78 -2.33
N ALA A 90 16.61 19.20 -3.46
CA ALA A 90 16.47 19.85 -4.77
C ALA A 90 16.31 18.84 -5.90
N GLY A 91 15.55 19.19 -6.93
CA GLY A 91 15.48 18.39 -8.16
C GLY A 91 16.79 18.41 -8.93
N LYS A 92 17.18 17.25 -9.48
CA LYS A 92 18.32 17.09 -10.40
C LYS A 92 17.95 16.08 -11.49
N THR A 93 18.61 16.19 -12.65
CA THR A 93 18.44 15.23 -13.75
C THR A 93 19.73 14.44 -13.92
N PHE A 94 19.67 13.13 -13.82
CA PHE A 94 20.81 12.23 -14.02
C PHE A 94 20.78 11.63 -15.42
N LYS A 95 21.96 11.40 -16.02
CA LYS A 95 22.07 10.66 -17.28
C LYS A 95 22.41 9.20 -16.99
N ILE A 96 21.45 8.30 -17.14
CA ILE A 96 21.58 6.87 -16.86
C ILE A 96 21.43 6.11 -18.17
N ASN A 97 22.47 5.40 -18.61
CA ASN A 97 22.47 4.57 -19.83
C ASN A 97 21.93 5.28 -21.10
N GLY A 98 22.15 6.60 -21.21
CA GLY A 98 21.69 7.43 -22.33
C GLY A 98 20.34 8.12 -22.11
N ASN A 99 19.57 7.70 -21.12
CA ASN A 99 18.30 8.30 -20.73
C ASN A 99 18.50 9.38 -19.66
N GLU A 100 17.58 10.34 -19.61
CA GLU A 100 17.56 11.39 -18.59
C GLU A 100 16.51 11.07 -17.52
N GLU A 101 16.95 10.91 -16.28
CA GLU A 101 16.10 10.57 -15.14
C GLU A 101 16.03 11.72 -14.14
N ASN A 102 14.81 12.19 -13.85
CA ASN A 102 14.59 13.23 -12.85
C ASN A 102 14.52 12.60 -11.46
N VAL A 103 15.35 13.13 -10.56
CA VAL A 103 15.44 12.66 -9.18
C VAL A 103 15.35 13.83 -8.21
N MET A 104 15.00 13.52 -6.97
CA MET A 104 15.05 14.46 -5.87
C MET A 104 16.31 14.17 -5.05
N ALA A 105 17.26 15.11 -5.06
CA ALA A 105 18.50 14.97 -4.32
C ALA A 105 18.33 15.43 -2.86
N ILE A 106 18.83 14.65 -1.89
CA ILE A 106 18.84 15.00 -0.47
C ILE A 106 20.24 14.86 0.15
N ASN A 107 20.54 15.64 1.18
CA ASN A 107 21.75 15.42 1.97
C ASN A 107 21.55 14.33 3.02
N SER A 108 22.66 13.83 3.55
CA SER A 108 22.67 12.88 4.66
C SER A 108 22.59 13.59 6.02
N VAL A 109 21.53 13.33 6.80
CA VAL A 109 21.41 13.74 8.20
C VAL A 109 21.48 12.50 9.11
N LYS A 110 22.54 12.39 9.90
CA LYS A 110 22.98 11.16 10.61
C LYS A 110 21.85 10.42 11.36
N ASN A 111 21.02 11.13 12.11
CA ASN A 111 19.98 10.52 12.95
C ASN A 111 18.70 10.17 12.16
N HIS A 112 18.61 10.61 10.91
CA HIS A 112 17.41 10.58 10.08
C HIS A 112 17.67 9.95 8.69
N GLN A 113 18.77 9.23 8.52
CA GLN A 113 19.11 8.59 7.24
C GLN A 113 18.05 7.54 6.86
N PRO A 114 17.56 7.53 5.60
CA PRO A 114 16.75 6.44 5.05
C PRO A 114 17.49 5.11 5.12
N ASN A 115 16.78 4.00 5.30
CA ASN A 115 17.41 2.68 5.40
C ASN A 115 18.10 2.27 4.09
N LEU A 116 19.29 1.69 4.20
CA LEU A 116 20.01 1.08 3.08
C LEU A 116 19.52 -0.36 2.84
N LYS A 117 19.36 -0.71 1.57
CA LYS A 117 19.25 -2.10 1.11
C LYS A 117 20.64 -2.74 0.95
N SER A 118 21.60 -1.99 0.44
CA SER A 118 23.00 -2.44 0.26
C SER A 118 23.97 -1.25 0.19
N GLY A 119 25.27 -1.52 0.36
CA GLY A 119 26.33 -0.51 0.34
C GLY A 119 26.35 0.38 1.58
N HIS A 120 26.76 1.64 1.42
CA HIS A 120 26.87 2.61 2.51
C HIS A 120 26.47 4.03 2.09
N TYR A 121 26.23 4.92 3.07
CA TYR A 121 25.93 6.33 2.79
C TYR A 121 27.14 7.06 2.18
N PRO A 122 26.91 8.09 1.33
CA PRO A 122 27.98 8.87 0.75
C PRO A 122 28.82 9.59 1.81
N LYS A 123 30.15 9.51 1.68
CA LYS A 123 31.10 10.11 2.64
C LYS A 123 31.78 11.38 2.12
N ASN A 124 31.73 11.63 0.82
CA ASN A 124 32.39 12.75 0.15
C ASN A 124 31.58 13.23 -1.07
N GLY A 125 32.00 14.37 -1.65
CA GLY A 125 31.25 15.08 -2.70
C GLY A 125 31.07 14.37 -4.04
N ASN A 126 31.70 13.21 -4.26
CA ASN A 126 31.63 12.43 -5.49
C ASN A 126 30.94 11.07 -5.29
N GLN A 127 30.33 10.85 -4.13
CA GLN A 127 29.58 9.63 -3.83
C GLN A 127 28.10 9.93 -3.71
N ILE A 128 27.27 8.98 -4.14
CA ILE A 128 25.82 9.05 -4.00
C ILE A 128 25.27 7.71 -3.51
N ALA A 129 24.14 7.77 -2.82
CA ALA A 129 23.28 6.60 -2.62
C ALA A 129 21.95 6.82 -3.33
N ILE A 130 21.49 5.84 -4.10
CA ILE A 130 20.33 5.96 -5.00
C ILE A 130 19.16 5.14 -4.47
N ASN A 131 17.92 5.51 -4.81
CA ASN A 131 16.77 4.64 -4.57
C ASN A 131 16.91 3.31 -5.34
N GLU A 132 16.52 2.19 -4.73
CA GLU A 132 16.59 0.86 -5.35
C GLU A 132 15.87 0.76 -6.70
N LYS A 133 14.82 1.56 -6.94
CA LYS A 133 14.12 1.54 -8.23
C LYS A 133 14.99 1.98 -9.39
N LEU A 134 16.01 2.81 -9.16
CA LEU A 134 16.97 3.21 -10.20
C LEU A 134 17.87 2.05 -10.69
N THR A 135 17.87 0.90 -9.98
CA THR A 135 18.51 -0.31 -10.49
C THR A 135 17.79 -0.89 -11.71
N ALA A 136 16.48 -0.65 -11.85
CA ALA A 136 15.73 -1.04 -13.05
C ALA A 136 16.14 -0.22 -14.29
N GLU A 137 16.62 1.01 -14.10
CA GLU A 137 17.20 1.85 -15.15
C GLU A 137 18.67 1.46 -15.47
N GLY A 138 19.19 0.43 -14.79
CA GLY A 138 20.52 -0.10 -14.99
C GLY A 138 21.62 0.66 -14.24
N LEU A 139 21.28 1.31 -13.12
CA LEU A 139 22.25 1.95 -12.22
C LEU A 139 22.47 1.11 -10.95
N TYR A 140 23.66 0.54 -10.79
CA TYR A 140 24.03 -0.38 -9.72
C TYR A 140 25.14 0.18 -8.82
N LEU A 141 25.54 -0.56 -7.78
CA LEU A 141 26.69 -0.22 -6.96
C LEU A 141 27.97 -0.15 -7.82
N ASP A 142 28.86 0.77 -7.47
CA ASP A 142 30.13 1.08 -8.15
C ASP A 142 30.01 1.74 -9.53
N ASP A 143 28.81 1.85 -10.09
CA ASP A 143 28.58 2.58 -11.34
C ASP A 143 28.86 4.07 -11.18
N LYS A 144 29.17 4.68 -12.32
CA LYS A 144 29.46 6.10 -12.45
C LYS A 144 28.38 6.78 -13.25
N VAL A 145 27.82 7.85 -12.70
CA VAL A 145 26.73 8.62 -13.31
C VAL A 145 27.02 10.11 -13.22
N LYS A 146 26.48 10.89 -14.15
CA LYS A 146 26.60 12.35 -14.17
C LYS A 146 25.25 13.02 -14.02
N VAL A 147 25.26 14.18 -13.37
CA VAL A 147 24.12 15.10 -13.36
C VAL A 147 24.18 15.94 -14.64
N LYS A 148 23.05 16.14 -15.31
CA LYS A 148 22.95 16.97 -16.51
C LYS A 148 23.40 18.40 -16.18
N GLY A 149 24.38 18.90 -16.94
CA GLY A 149 24.96 20.24 -16.72
C GLY A 149 26.03 20.31 -15.63
N ASP A 150 26.44 19.18 -15.04
CA ASP A 150 27.55 19.08 -14.10
C ASP A 150 28.64 18.16 -14.68
N ASP A 151 29.90 18.60 -14.67
CA ASP A 151 31.04 17.80 -15.11
C ASP A 151 31.47 16.76 -14.07
N THR A 152 30.96 16.87 -12.84
CA THR A 152 31.25 15.94 -11.75
C THR A 152 30.68 14.55 -12.07
N THR A 153 31.56 13.55 -11.99
CA THR A 153 31.15 12.15 -12.02
C THR A 153 30.92 11.64 -10.61
N TYR A 154 29.74 11.05 -10.38
CA TYR A 154 29.31 10.51 -9.10
C TYR A 154 29.39 8.98 -9.13
N LYS A 155 30.00 8.41 -8.10
CA LYS A 155 30.04 6.96 -7.89
C LYS A 155 28.88 6.52 -7.00
N VAL A 156 28.13 5.52 -7.42
CA VAL A 156 27.08 4.90 -6.60
C VAL A 156 27.73 4.02 -5.53
N VAL A 157 27.51 4.35 -4.26
CA VAL A 157 28.10 3.62 -3.12
C VAL A 157 27.06 2.99 -2.19
N GLY A 158 25.78 3.32 -2.38
CA GLY A 158 24.68 2.79 -1.58
C GLY A 158 23.39 2.71 -2.37
N ILE A 159 22.56 1.72 -2.02
CA ILE A 159 21.21 1.58 -2.53
C ILE A 159 20.25 1.77 -1.35
N LEU A 160 19.43 2.81 -1.40
CA LEU A 160 18.38 3.11 -0.43
C LEU A 160 17.18 2.20 -0.67
N LYS A 161 16.54 1.73 0.41
CA LYS A 161 15.33 0.91 0.34
C LYS A 161 14.13 1.81 0.05
N ASN A 162 13.40 1.55 -1.04
CA ASN A 162 12.15 2.19 -1.47
C ASN A 162 11.96 3.63 -0.94
N THR A 163 12.82 4.55 -1.35
CA THR A 163 12.84 5.94 -0.89
C THR A 163 12.47 6.86 -2.06
N MET A 164 11.20 7.28 -2.11
CA MET A 164 10.67 8.19 -3.13
C MET A 164 9.89 9.35 -2.50
N TYR A 165 9.79 10.45 -3.25
CA TYR A 165 9.02 11.62 -2.88
C TYR A 165 8.30 12.17 -4.11
N SER A 166 6.97 12.28 -4.07
CA SER A 166 6.16 12.79 -5.18
C SER A 166 6.51 12.12 -6.54
N HIS A 167 6.57 10.78 -6.57
CA HIS A 167 7.00 9.96 -7.72
C HIS A 167 8.44 10.16 -8.21
N SER A 168 9.24 10.99 -7.54
CA SER A 168 10.65 11.14 -7.85
C SER A 168 11.50 10.20 -6.99
N ASN A 169 12.42 9.49 -7.64
CA ASN A 169 13.45 8.72 -6.94
C ASN A 169 14.30 9.64 -6.07
N ILE A 170 14.59 9.23 -4.84
CA ILE A 170 15.51 9.98 -3.98
C ILE A 170 16.95 9.55 -4.25
N VAL A 171 17.84 10.53 -4.36
CA VAL A 171 19.29 10.32 -4.41
C VAL A 171 19.94 11.08 -3.26
N MET A 172 20.58 10.37 -2.35
CA MET A 172 21.36 10.97 -1.28
C MET A 172 22.75 11.35 -1.79
N MET A 173 23.19 12.58 -1.53
CA MET A 173 24.49 13.10 -1.94
C MET A 173 25.03 14.13 -0.94
N ASP A 174 26.21 14.67 -1.20
CA ASP A 174 26.78 15.72 -0.37
C ASP A 174 25.98 17.03 -0.47
N GLN A 175 25.82 17.71 0.67
CA GLN A 175 25.03 18.94 0.76
C GLN A 175 25.54 20.03 -0.20
N SER A 176 26.86 20.17 -0.38
CA SER A 176 27.45 21.19 -1.25
C SER A 176 27.03 21.04 -2.71
N LYS A 177 26.79 19.81 -3.17
CA LYS A 177 26.33 19.50 -4.54
C LYS A 177 24.86 19.80 -4.74
N ILE A 178 24.07 19.78 -3.68
CA ILE A 178 22.65 20.13 -3.69
C ILE A 178 22.49 21.65 -3.71
N GLU A 179 23.27 22.36 -2.89
CA GLU A 179 23.21 23.82 -2.75
C GLU A 179 23.63 24.60 -4.02
N GLN A 180 24.21 23.93 -5.01
CA GLN A 180 24.46 24.49 -6.35
C GLN A 180 23.18 24.68 -7.18
N SER A 181 22.06 24.08 -6.78
CA SER A 181 20.76 24.27 -7.42
C SER A 181 20.11 25.60 -7.00
N SER A 182 19.33 26.22 -7.88
CA SER A 182 18.66 27.51 -7.60
C SER A 182 17.56 27.43 -6.54
N ASN A 183 16.82 26.31 -6.51
CA ASN A 183 15.67 26.10 -5.62
C ASN A 183 15.97 24.95 -4.64
N VAL A 184 16.66 25.27 -3.55
CA VAL A 184 17.04 24.29 -2.52
C VAL A 184 16.11 24.42 -1.33
N ALA A 185 15.24 23.44 -1.20
CA ALA A 185 14.38 23.31 -0.04
C ALA A 185 15.18 22.97 1.21
N THR A 186 14.74 23.48 2.35
CA THR A 186 15.34 23.28 3.67
C THR A 186 14.26 22.95 4.68
N PHE A 187 14.42 21.83 5.38
CA PHE A 187 13.53 21.40 6.45
C PHE A 187 14.32 20.63 7.51
N TYR A 188 13.74 20.46 8.70
CA TYR A 188 14.29 19.58 9.72
C TYR A 188 13.34 18.45 10.01
N VAL A 189 13.89 17.34 10.45
CA VAL A 189 13.17 16.15 10.88
C VAL A 189 13.45 15.93 12.36
N THR A 190 12.47 15.42 13.09
CA THR A 190 12.62 15.06 14.50
C THR A 190 11.63 13.95 14.88
N ASN A 191 11.99 13.15 15.89
CA ASN A 191 11.15 12.07 16.39
C ASN A 191 10.11 12.56 17.41
N GLN A 192 10.48 13.52 18.26
CA GLN A 192 9.60 14.12 19.27
C GLN A 192 10.13 15.50 19.66
N LEU A 193 9.33 16.54 19.43
CA LEU A 193 9.55 17.85 20.06
C LEU A 193 8.80 17.89 21.38
N SER A 194 9.49 18.25 22.46
CA SER A 194 8.84 18.65 23.71
C SER A 194 7.85 19.80 23.42
N LYS A 195 6.77 19.91 24.20
CA LYS A 195 5.81 21.04 24.07
C LYS A 195 6.54 22.39 24.16
N SER A 196 7.58 22.48 25.00
CA SER A 196 8.42 23.68 25.13
C SER A 196 9.16 24.01 23.84
N ASP A 197 9.80 23.02 23.22
CA ASP A 197 10.59 23.23 22.00
C ASP A 197 9.72 23.47 20.78
N LYS A 198 8.58 22.76 20.69
CA LYS A 198 7.55 23.04 19.68
C LYS A 198 7.06 24.49 19.77
N ASN A 199 6.82 24.98 20.98
CA ASN A 199 6.46 26.38 21.19
C ASN A 199 7.59 27.32 20.75
N LYS A 200 8.83 27.11 21.21
CA LYS A 200 9.97 27.95 20.79
C LYS A 200 10.13 28.01 19.28
N ILE A 201 10.03 26.88 18.58
CA ILE A 201 10.12 26.81 17.12
C ILE A 201 8.99 27.58 16.45
N ASN A 202 7.74 27.41 16.92
CA ASN A 202 6.58 28.09 16.35
C ASN A 202 6.60 29.62 16.60
N HIS A 203 7.36 30.11 17.58
CA HIS A 203 7.59 31.54 17.80
C HIS A 203 8.64 32.15 16.87
N ILE A 204 9.46 31.32 16.18
CA ILE A 204 10.37 31.82 15.15
C ILE A 204 9.54 32.32 13.96
N LYS A 205 9.64 33.62 13.67
CA LYS A 205 8.82 34.27 12.63
C LYS A 205 8.94 33.56 11.28
N GLY A 206 7.80 33.07 10.77
CA GLY A 206 7.71 32.42 9.46
C GLY A 206 8.25 30.98 9.44
N VAL A 207 8.29 30.31 10.59
CA VAL A 207 8.59 28.88 10.75
C VAL A 207 7.38 28.21 11.39
N GLN A 208 7.13 26.94 11.06
CA GLN A 208 6.12 26.14 11.74
C GLN A 208 6.57 24.68 11.86
N THR A 209 5.98 24.00 12.84
CA THR A 209 6.05 22.55 12.96
C THR A 209 4.90 21.88 12.20
N ALA A 210 5.17 20.78 11.51
CA ALA A 210 4.20 19.98 10.78
C ALA A 210 4.37 18.50 11.12
N THR A 211 3.28 17.74 11.13
CA THR A 211 3.32 16.27 11.27
C THR A 211 3.51 15.62 9.90
N THR A 212 3.93 14.36 9.88
CA THR A 212 3.97 13.55 8.66
C THR A 212 2.69 13.66 7.85
N ASP A 213 1.52 13.42 8.48
CA ASP A 213 0.22 13.46 7.81
C ASP A 213 -0.09 14.82 7.17
N ASN A 214 0.30 15.92 7.83
CA ASN A 214 0.10 17.26 7.29
C ASN A 214 1.03 17.52 6.09
N ILE A 215 2.25 16.96 6.09
CA ILE A 215 3.14 17.08 4.94
C ILE A 215 2.65 16.18 3.78
N THR A 216 2.33 14.92 4.03
CA THR A 216 1.94 13.95 3.00
C THR A 216 0.62 14.34 2.33
N SER A 217 -0.39 14.75 3.10
CA SER A 217 -1.67 15.22 2.55
C SER A 217 -1.58 16.50 1.71
N ASN A 218 -0.46 17.24 1.79
CA ASN A 218 -0.20 18.42 0.98
C ASN A 218 0.73 18.17 -0.21
N ILE A 219 1.18 16.93 -0.44
CA ILE A 219 1.83 16.55 -1.70
C ILE A 219 0.75 16.48 -2.78
N ALA A 220 0.90 17.26 -3.84
CA ALA A 220 -0.16 17.46 -4.83
C ALA A 220 -0.58 16.16 -5.54
N SER A 221 0.39 15.35 -5.96
CA SER A 221 0.16 14.05 -6.60
C SER A 221 -0.52 13.07 -5.64
N TYR A 222 0.00 12.92 -4.42
CA TYR A 222 -0.61 12.07 -3.39
C TYR A 222 -2.08 12.43 -3.15
N LYS A 223 -2.37 13.72 -2.94
CA LYS A 223 -3.72 14.22 -2.72
C LYS A 223 -4.64 13.99 -3.92
N ALA A 224 -4.12 14.16 -5.14
CA ALA A 224 -4.88 13.99 -6.38
C ALA A 224 -5.19 12.51 -6.67
N GLU A 225 -4.29 11.60 -6.30
CA GLU A 225 -4.39 10.17 -6.61
C GLU A 225 -5.15 9.38 -5.55
N GLN A 226 -4.97 9.71 -4.26
CA GLN A 226 -5.48 8.89 -3.16
C GLN A 226 -7.01 8.74 -3.21
N THR A 227 -7.74 9.83 -3.46
CA THR A 227 -9.21 9.80 -3.50
C THR A 227 -9.74 8.89 -4.63
N PRO A 228 -9.31 9.03 -5.91
CA PRO A 228 -9.67 8.08 -6.95
C PRO A 228 -9.29 6.62 -6.66
N LEU A 229 -8.09 6.39 -6.11
CA LEU A 229 -7.61 5.05 -5.78
C LEU A 229 -8.48 4.38 -4.70
N ASP A 230 -8.82 5.10 -3.64
CA ASP A 230 -9.70 4.60 -2.58
C ASP A 230 -11.11 4.33 -3.11
N MET A 231 -11.64 5.20 -3.98
CA MET A 231 -12.94 4.99 -4.62
C MET A 231 -12.96 3.76 -5.53
N MET A 232 -11.85 3.48 -6.24
CA MET A 232 -11.70 2.26 -7.03
C MET A 232 -11.72 1.02 -6.13
N ILE A 233 -10.99 1.03 -5.01
CA ILE A 233 -10.96 -0.09 -4.06
C ILE A 233 -12.35 -0.32 -3.42
N ILE A 234 -13.03 0.74 -2.99
CA ILE A 234 -14.39 0.66 -2.45
C ILE A 234 -15.34 0.08 -3.49
N SER A 235 -15.26 0.55 -4.74
CA SER A 235 -16.10 0.05 -5.83
C SER A 235 -15.84 -1.43 -6.11
N LEU A 236 -14.57 -1.87 -6.07
CA LEU A 236 -14.21 -3.29 -6.20
C LEU A 236 -14.83 -4.15 -5.10
N TYR A 237 -14.86 -3.68 -3.86
CA TYR A 237 -15.53 -4.40 -2.77
C TYR A 237 -17.04 -4.44 -2.94
N ILE A 238 -17.68 -3.37 -3.43
CA ILE A 238 -19.12 -3.34 -3.73
C ILE A 238 -19.46 -4.35 -4.82
N ILE A 239 -18.73 -4.33 -5.94
CA ILE A 239 -18.92 -5.28 -7.04
C ILE A 239 -18.69 -6.70 -6.53
N THR A 240 -17.66 -6.91 -5.72
CA THR A 240 -17.37 -8.19 -5.10
C THR A 240 -18.54 -8.68 -4.23
N ALA A 241 -19.12 -7.78 -3.43
CA ALA A 241 -20.24 -8.09 -2.57
C ALA A 241 -21.46 -8.58 -3.37
N ILE A 242 -21.77 -7.89 -4.47
CA ILE A 242 -22.88 -8.23 -5.36
C ILE A 242 -22.64 -9.58 -6.04
N VAL A 243 -21.48 -9.75 -6.66
CA VAL A 243 -21.14 -10.94 -7.45
C VAL A 243 -21.11 -12.18 -6.55
N LEU A 244 -20.44 -12.13 -5.38
CA LEU A 244 -20.41 -13.25 -4.44
C LEU A 244 -21.80 -13.58 -3.89
N SER A 245 -22.59 -12.55 -3.53
CA SER A 245 -23.96 -12.76 -3.06
C SER A 245 -24.82 -13.46 -4.12
N ALA A 246 -24.69 -13.06 -5.39
CA ALA A 246 -25.37 -13.72 -6.50
C ALA A 246 -24.93 -15.18 -6.68
N PHE A 247 -23.63 -15.46 -6.59
CA PHE A 247 -23.12 -16.83 -6.66
C PHE A 247 -23.62 -17.71 -5.52
N PHE A 248 -23.60 -17.22 -4.28
CA PHE A 248 -24.12 -17.98 -3.14
C PHE A 248 -25.64 -18.12 -3.20
N TYR A 249 -26.36 -17.17 -3.77
CA TYR A 249 -27.80 -17.28 -4.03
C TYR A 249 -28.11 -18.39 -5.02
N VAL A 250 -27.47 -18.37 -6.19
CA VAL A 250 -27.60 -19.44 -7.18
C VAL A 250 -27.17 -20.78 -6.56
N MET A 251 -26.11 -20.78 -5.75
CA MET A 251 -25.63 -21.97 -5.09
C MET A 251 -26.70 -22.56 -4.16
N THR A 252 -27.33 -21.72 -3.35
CA THR A 252 -28.33 -22.11 -2.36
C THR A 252 -29.61 -22.62 -3.04
N ILE A 253 -30.09 -21.95 -4.08
CA ILE A 253 -31.32 -22.37 -4.79
C ILE A 253 -31.15 -23.70 -5.50
N GLN A 254 -30.00 -23.94 -6.13
CA GLN A 254 -29.74 -25.21 -6.83
C GLN A 254 -29.71 -26.41 -5.85
N LYS A 255 -29.62 -26.19 -4.54
CA LYS A 255 -29.69 -27.25 -3.52
C LYS A 255 -31.10 -27.52 -3.00
N THR A 256 -32.13 -26.92 -3.59
CA THR A 256 -33.52 -27.05 -3.11
C THR A 256 -33.95 -28.51 -3.00
N SER A 257 -33.67 -29.33 -4.01
CA SER A 257 -34.01 -30.76 -4.00
C SER A 257 -33.28 -31.53 -2.89
N GLU A 258 -31.96 -31.34 -2.77
CA GLU A 258 -31.15 -31.99 -1.72
C GLU A 258 -31.66 -31.63 -0.31
N ILE A 259 -31.98 -30.36 -0.10
CA ILE A 259 -32.45 -29.84 1.18
C ILE A 259 -33.88 -30.33 1.47
N GLY A 260 -34.72 -30.46 0.44
CA GLY A 260 -36.04 -31.11 0.54
C GLY A 260 -35.93 -32.55 1.04
N ILE A 261 -35.02 -33.34 0.45
CA ILE A 261 -34.76 -34.73 0.87
C ILE A 261 -34.25 -34.77 2.32
N LEU A 262 -33.28 -33.92 2.68
CA LEU A 262 -32.74 -33.88 4.05
C LEU A 262 -33.80 -33.46 5.08
N LYS A 263 -34.70 -32.53 4.74
CA LYS A 263 -35.86 -32.19 5.58
C LYS A 263 -36.83 -33.37 5.70
N ALA A 264 -37.11 -34.09 4.61
CA ALA A 264 -38.03 -35.23 4.60
C ALA A 264 -37.56 -36.38 5.51
N ILE A 265 -36.24 -36.59 5.66
CA ILE A 265 -35.66 -37.56 6.61
C ILE A 265 -35.50 -37.00 8.04
N GLY A 266 -36.00 -35.80 8.33
CA GLY A 266 -36.07 -35.22 9.68
C GLY A 266 -34.91 -34.32 10.08
N ILE A 267 -34.03 -33.90 9.15
CA ILE A 267 -32.98 -32.92 9.50
C ILE A 267 -33.61 -31.53 9.70
N THR A 268 -33.29 -30.91 10.84
CA THR A 268 -33.83 -29.59 11.18
C THR A 268 -33.29 -28.48 10.28
N THR A 269 -34.14 -27.49 9.98
CA THR A 269 -33.79 -26.29 9.20
C THR A 269 -32.56 -25.56 9.76
N LYS A 270 -32.42 -25.48 11.09
CA LYS A 270 -31.24 -24.87 11.74
C LYS A 270 -29.95 -25.62 11.40
N HIS A 271 -29.98 -26.95 11.42
CA HIS A 271 -28.80 -27.75 11.07
C HIS A 271 -28.40 -27.58 9.61
N LEU A 272 -29.38 -27.46 8.70
CA LEU A 272 -29.15 -27.19 7.29
C LEU A 272 -28.52 -25.82 7.07
N LEU A 273 -29.02 -24.77 7.74
CA LEU A 273 -28.44 -23.43 7.68
C LEU A 273 -26.98 -23.42 8.18
N THR A 274 -26.73 -23.99 9.35
CA THR A 274 -25.36 -24.05 9.90
C THR A 274 -24.43 -24.85 9.00
N SER A 275 -24.90 -25.92 8.38
CA SER A 275 -24.11 -26.69 7.41
C SER A 275 -23.73 -25.84 6.18
N LEU A 276 -24.68 -25.08 5.62
CA LEU A 276 -24.43 -24.19 4.48
C LEU A 276 -23.48 -23.05 4.83
N ILE A 277 -23.69 -22.40 5.97
CA ILE A 277 -22.81 -21.34 6.48
C ILE A 277 -21.37 -21.87 6.60
N LEU A 278 -21.18 -23.02 7.26
CA LEU A 278 -19.85 -23.60 7.43
C LEU A 278 -19.19 -23.95 6.09
N GLN A 279 -19.96 -24.49 5.15
CA GLN A 279 -19.46 -24.83 3.82
C GLN A 279 -18.99 -23.60 3.06
N ILE A 280 -19.80 -22.54 3.04
CA ILE A 280 -19.48 -21.29 2.34
C ILE A 280 -18.30 -20.60 3.03
N SER A 281 -18.28 -20.55 4.36
CA SER A 281 -17.12 -20.06 5.11
C SER A 281 -15.83 -20.82 4.75
N MET A 282 -15.87 -22.15 4.67
CA MET A 282 -14.70 -22.95 4.28
C MET A 282 -14.24 -22.66 2.85
N ILE A 283 -15.17 -22.65 1.88
CA ILE A 283 -14.83 -22.42 0.47
C ILE A 283 -14.28 -21.00 0.27
N THR A 284 -14.91 -20.01 0.89
CA THR A 284 -14.45 -18.63 0.84
C THR A 284 -13.07 -18.48 1.47
N PHE A 285 -12.87 -19.02 2.69
CA PHE A 285 -11.58 -18.97 3.35
C PHE A 285 -10.47 -19.61 2.51
N ILE A 286 -10.70 -20.81 1.96
CA ILE A 286 -9.71 -21.50 1.13
C ILE A 286 -9.44 -20.72 -0.16
N GLY A 287 -10.48 -20.26 -0.86
CA GLY A 287 -10.33 -19.51 -2.11
C GLY A 287 -9.54 -18.20 -1.92
N VAL A 288 -9.84 -17.46 -0.85
CA VAL A 288 -9.13 -16.22 -0.50
C VAL A 288 -7.70 -16.52 -0.03
N ALA A 289 -7.49 -17.50 0.84
CA ALA A 289 -6.16 -17.87 1.30
C ALA A 289 -5.23 -18.30 0.14
N ILE A 290 -5.76 -19.03 -0.85
CA ILE A 290 -5.00 -19.36 -2.07
C ILE A 290 -4.66 -18.08 -2.84
N ALA A 291 -5.60 -17.15 -3.00
CA ALA A 291 -5.35 -15.88 -3.67
C ALA A 291 -4.28 -15.04 -2.96
N GLU A 292 -4.31 -15.00 -1.63
CA GLU A 292 -3.31 -14.31 -0.80
C GLU A 292 -1.92 -14.95 -0.93
N VAL A 293 -1.83 -16.29 -0.92
CA VAL A 293 -0.54 -16.96 -1.16
C VAL A 293 -0.02 -16.64 -2.56
N VAL A 294 -0.88 -16.70 -3.58
CA VAL A 294 -0.49 -16.39 -4.95
C VAL A 294 -0.07 -14.94 -5.11
N ILE A 295 -0.76 -13.97 -4.49
CA ILE A 295 -0.37 -12.56 -4.60
C ILE A 295 0.98 -12.29 -3.94
N LEU A 296 1.25 -12.95 -2.80
CA LEU A 296 2.55 -12.84 -2.13
C LEU A 296 3.66 -13.44 -3.00
N LEU A 297 3.42 -14.57 -3.67
CA LEU A 297 4.37 -15.15 -4.62
C LEU A 297 4.59 -14.25 -5.84
N ILE A 298 3.51 -13.71 -6.42
CA ILE A 298 3.61 -12.76 -7.53
C ILE A 298 4.45 -11.55 -7.10
N SER A 299 4.23 -11.01 -5.90
CA SER A 299 4.95 -9.82 -5.42
C SER A 299 6.48 -9.98 -5.40
N GLN A 300 6.99 -11.21 -5.28
CA GLN A 300 8.42 -11.50 -5.25
C GLN A 300 9.08 -11.51 -6.65
N ILE A 301 8.29 -11.78 -7.69
CA ILE A 301 8.76 -11.84 -9.08
C ILE A 301 8.48 -10.56 -9.87
N LEU A 302 7.70 -9.63 -9.29
CA LEU A 302 7.45 -8.34 -9.93
C LEU A 302 8.73 -7.51 -10.05
N PRO A 303 8.92 -6.77 -11.15
CA PRO A 303 10.04 -5.84 -11.30
C PRO A 303 10.05 -4.79 -10.18
N VAL A 304 11.23 -4.38 -9.72
CA VAL A 304 11.37 -3.34 -8.68
C VAL A 304 10.82 -1.98 -9.11
N SER A 305 10.74 -1.73 -10.42
CA SER A 305 10.11 -0.52 -10.99
C SER A 305 8.60 -0.51 -10.80
N MET A 306 7.94 -1.66 -10.71
CA MET A 306 6.50 -1.75 -10.58
C MET A 306 6.03 -1.23 -9.21
N PRO A 307 5.07 -0.29 -9.14
CA PRO A 307 4.53 0.22 -7.89
C PRO A 307 3.56 -0.79 -7.31
N PHE A 308 4.07 -1.90 -6.76
CA PHE A 308 3.25 -2.91 -6.12
C PHE A 308 3.63 -3.03 -4.65
N HIS A 309 2.66 -2.84 -3.77
CA HIS A 309 2.84 -3.05 -2.36
C HIS A 309 1.57 -3.59 -1.72
N ILE A 310 1.68 -4.73 -1.02
CA ILE A 310 0.62 -5.26 -0.18
C ILE A 310 1.11 -5.29 1.25
N ASP A 311 0.35 -4.64 2.14
CA ASP A 311 0.56 -4.75 3.57
C ASP A 311 -0.31 -5.85 4.20
N MET A 312 -0.02 -6.19 5.45
CA MET A 312 -0.77 -7.20 6.20
C MET A 312 -2.22 -6.76 6.48
N HIS A 313 -2.45 -5.45 6.56
CA HIS A 313 -3.78 -4.91 6.85
C HIS A 313 -4.75 -5.20 5.70
N ASN A 314 -4.30 -5.04 4.46
CA ASN A 314 -5.07 -5.35 3.26
C ASN A 314 -5.43 -6.81 3.15
N ILE A 315 -4.46 -7.70 3.41
CA ILE A 315 -4.68 -9.16 3.40
C ILE A 315 -5.82 -9.51 4.37
N ILE A 316 -5.73 -9.02 5.60
CA ILE A 316 -6.76 -9.26 6.62
C ILE A 316 -8.11 -8.66 6.22
N ILE A 317 -8.14 -7.43 5.69
CA ILE A 317 -9.38 -6.78 5.27
C ILE A 317 -10.06 -7.57 4.14
N VAL A 318 -9.32 -8.02 3.13
CA VAL A 318 -9.87 -8.80 2.03
C VAL A 318 -10.51 -10.08 2.56
N LEU A 319 -9.81 -10.83 3.40
CA LEU A 319 -10.34 -12.04 4.02
C LEU A 319 -11.63 -11.77 4.81
N VAL A 320 -11.62 -10.74 5.66
CA VAL A 320 -12.78 -10.39 6.50
C VAL A 320 -13.97 -9.96 5.64
N ILE A 321 -13.77 -9.10 4.64
CA ILE A 321 -14.85 -8.63 3.76
C ILE A 321 -15.45 -9.80 2.99
N PHE A 322 -14.64 -10.66 2.38
CA PHE A 322 -15.13 -11.81 1.64
C PHE A 322 -15.92 -12.78 2.53
N MET A 323 -15.46 -13.02 3.76
CA MET A 323 -16.16 -13.83 4.75
C MET A 323 -17.52 -13.21 5.13
N ILE A 324 -17.56 -11.91 5.44
CA ILE A 324 -18.79 -11.20 5.79
C ILE A 324 -19.80 -11.24 4.63
N VAL A 325 -19.35 -10.90 3.42
CA VAL A 325 -20.18 -10.95 2.22
C VAL A 325 -20.74 -12.35 2.00
N GLY A 326 -19.91 -13.38 2.12
CA GLY A 326 -20.34 -14.76 1.94
C GLY A 326 -21.40 -15.18 2.96
N LEU A 327 -21.23 -14.80 4.22
CA LEU A 327 -22.20 -15.07 5.28
C LEU A 327 -23.54 -14.35 5.04
N ILE A 328 -23.50 -13.07 4.65
CA ILE A 328 -24.70 -12.28 4.36
C ILE A 328 -25.44 -12.87 3.16
N GLY A 329 -24.73 -13.11 2.05
CA GLY A 329 -25.31 -13.67 0.83
C GLY A 329 -25.97 -15.02 1.08
N THR A 330 -25.32 -15.89 1.85
CA THR A 330 -25.88 -17.20 2.24
C THR A 330 -27.13 -17.06 3.10
N SER A 331 -27.08 -16.21 4.12
CA SER A 331 -28.17 -16.05 5.09
C SER A 331 -29.43 -15.52 4.40
N LEU A 332 -29.29 -14.51 3.53
CA LEU A 332 -30.40 -13.95 2.76
C LEU A 332 -31.02 -14.98 1.80
N SER A 333 -30.17 -15.78 1.15
CA SER A 333 -30.61 -16.80 0.20
C SER A 333 -31.37 -17.94 0.88
N PHE A 334 -30.94 -18.31 2.09
CA PHE A 334 -31.55 -19.39 2.85
C PHE A 334 -32.98 -19.06 3.29
N ILE A 335 -33.33 -17.80 3.56
CA ILE A 335 -34.68 -17.39 3.95
C ILE A 335 -35.73 -17.83 2.92
N LYS A 336 -35.42 -17.76 1.62
CA LYS A 336 -36.33 -18.22 0.55
C LYS A 336 -36.47 -19.74 0.52
N LEU A 337 -35.40 -20.45 0.84
CA LEU A 337 -35.33 -21.91 0.83
C LEU A 337 -36.06 -22.56 2.01
N ILE A 338 -36.14 -21.88 3.16
CA ILE A 338 -36.92 -22.37 4.32
C ILE A 338 -38.39 -22.55 3.94
N LYS A 339 -38.93 -21.64 3.11
CA LYS A 339 -40.35 -21.60 2.73
C LYS A 339 -40.78 -22.71 1.78
N ILE A 340 -39.83 -23.45 1.19
CA ILE A 340 -40.13 -24.52 0.25
C ILE A 340 -40.48 -25.79 1.04
N ASP A 341 -41.69 -26.30 0.81
CA ASP A 341 -42.20 -27.53 1.42
C ASP A 341 -41.37 -28.73 0.89
N PRO A 342 -40.94 -29.67 1.74
CA PRO A 342 -40.23 -30.87 1.31
C PRO A 342 -40.94 -31.65 0.18
N ILE A 343 -42.28 -31.68 0.17
CA ILE A 343 -43.05 -32.40 -0.86
C ILE A 343 -42.92 -31.72 -2.22
N GLU A 344 -43.00 -30.39 -2.27
CA GLU A 344 -42.79 -29.61 -3.49
C GLU A 344 -41.34 -29.74 -3.99
N ALA A 345 -40.37 -29.71 -3.08
CA ALA A 345 -38.94 -29.78 -3.42
C ALA A 345 -38.52 -31.11 -4.07
N ILE A 346 -39.24 -32.21 -3.80
CA ILE A 346 -38.97 -33.55 -4.36
C ILE A 346 -39.83 -33.82 -5.60
N GLY A 347 -40.74 -32.91 -5.96
CA GLY A 347 -41.62 -33.07 -7.12
C GLY A 347 -42.84 -33.96 -6.87
N GLY A 348 -43.21 -34.20 -5.59
CA GLY A 348 -44.38 -35.01 -5.22
C GLY A 348 -45.71 -34.25 -5.20
N GLY A 349 -45.72 -32.98 -5.67
CA GLY A 349 -46.91 -32.13 -5.75
C GLY A 349 -47.66 -32.16 -7.09
N GLN A 350 -47.27 -33.05 -8.00
CA GLN A 350 -48.07 -33.46 -9.17
C GLN A 350 -48.56 -34.88 -8.93
#